data_AF-A0A6B3HYE7-F1
#
_entry.id   AF-A0A6B3HYE7-F1
#
_cell.length_a   1.000
_cell.length_b   1.000
_cell.length_c   1.000
_cell.angle_alpha   90.00
_cell.angle_beta   90.00
_cell.angle_gamma   90.00
#
_symmetry.space_group_name_H-M   'P 1'
#
loop_
_entity.id
_entity.type
_entity.pdbx_description
1 polymer ?
#
loop_
_entity_poly.entity_id
_entity_poly.type
_entity_poly.pdbx_seq_one_letter_code
_entity_poly.pdbx_strand_id
1 'polypeptide(L)'
;TLVDAVGCGEWGTGLFRLVRENAHLFEQLPVYAHEALAESHLRFASHSGYRPDVLAAHLDPWRGEEGRAAYYRQYRQLEQAATDEFQHLLGSVPVP
;
A
#
# COMPACT_ATOMS: atom_id res chain seq x y z
N THR A 1 6.25 -3.87 14.62
CA THR A 1 6.84 -3.18 13.46
C THR A 1 6.06 -1.92 13.20
N LEU A 2 6.74 -0.79 13.01
CA LEU A 2 6.11 0.43 12.49
C LEU A 2 6.12 0.38 10.97
N VAL A 3 4.98 0.71 10.37
CA VAL A 3 4.76 0.67 8.92
C VAL A 3 4.62 2.09 8.42
N ASP A 4 5.33 2.44 7.35
CA ASP A 4 5.13 3.70 6.64
C ASP A 4 3.75 3.68 5.98
N ALA A 5 2.85 4.53 6.48
CA ALA A 5 1.48 4.63 5.99
C ALA A 5 1.37 5.36 4.63
N VAL A 6 2.49 5.88 4.08
CA VAL A 6 2.54 6.68 2.84
C VAL A 6 1.42 7.73 2.80
N GLY A 7 1.19 8.37 3.94
CA GLY A 7 0.10 9.31 4.13
C GLY A 7 0.63 10.60 4.73
N CYS A 8 1.07 11.53 3.88
CA CYS A 8 0.98 12.98 4.10
C CYS A 8 1.50 13.77 2.87
N GLY A 9 0.78 14.82 2.47
CA GLY A 9 1.07 15.68 1.31
C GLY A 9 0.47 15.15 0.00
N GLU A 10 0.45 15.97 -1.06
CA GLU A 10 -0.34 15.79 -2.31
C GLU A 10 -0.24 14.35 -2.88
N TRP A 11 -1.12 13.55 -2.26
CA TRP A 11 -1.57 12.18 -2.39
C TRP A 11 -0.58 11.03 -2.65
N GLY A 12 0.69 11.13 -2.25
CA GLY A 12 1.57 9.95 -2.07
C GLY A 12 2.84 9.94 -2.93
N THR A 13 3.81 9.11 -2.57
CA THR A 13 5.16 9.12 -3.16
C THR A 13 5.61 7.74 -3.65
N GLY A 14 6.67 7.73 -4.47
CA GLY A 14 7.32 6.49 -4.93
C GLY A 14 6.38 5.51 -5.62
N LEU A 15 6.44 4.25 -5.18
CA LEU A 15 5.64 3.16 -5.74
C LEU A 15 4.13 3.42 -5.62
N PHE A 16 3.68 4.03 -4.51
CA PHE A 16 2.27 4.29 -4.27
C PHE A 16 1.66 5.16 -5.38
N ARG A 17 2.29 6.31 -5.65
CA ARG A 17 1.86 7.24 -6.70
C ARG A 17 1.90 6.58 -8.07
N LEU A 18 3.00 5.86 -8.36
CA LEU A 18 3.20 5.21 -9.65
C LEU A 18 2.12 4.14 -9.94
N VAL A 19 1.82 3.29 -8.96
CA VAL A 19 0.79 2.25 -9.08
C VAL A 19 -0.59 2.88 -9.25
N ARG A 20 -0.92 3.91 -8.47
CA ARG A 20 -2.23 4.55 -8.59
C ARG A 20 -2.44 5.20 -9.96
N GLU A 21 -1.46 5.96 -10.45
CA GLU A 21 -1.55 6.64 -11.76
C GLU A 21 -1.57 5.65 -12.93
N ASN A 22 -1.04 4.43 -12.74
CA ASN A 22 -0.84 3.45 -13.80
C ASN A 22 -1.42 2.07 -13.48
N ALA A 23 -2.48 1.98 -12.67
CA ALA A 23 -2.98 0.72 -12.13
C ALA A 23 -3.25 -0.34 -13.22
N HIS A 24 -3.78 0.09 -14.37
CA HIS A 24 -4.03 -0.77 -15.54
C HIS A 24 -2.78 -1.44 -16.12
N LEU A 25 -1.58 -0.87 -15.95
CA LEU A 25 -0.32 -1.49 -16.36
C LEU A 25 0.13 -2.53 -15.32
N PHE A 26 0.01 -2.21 -14.04
CA PHE A 26 0.40 -3.11 -12.96
C PHE A 26 -0.53 -4.33 -12.83
N GLU A 27 -1.83 -4.18 -13.15
CA GLU A 27 -2.79 -5.28 -13.23
C GLU A 27 -2.40 -6.35 -14.26
N GLN A 28 -1.55 -6.02 -15.24
CA GLN A 28 -1.04 -6.95 -16.26
C GLN A 28 0.21 -7.71 -15.82
N LEU A 29 0.78 -7.40 -14.65
CA LEU A 29 1.94 -8.14 -14.16
C LEU A 29 1.60 -9.61 -13.96
N PRO A 30 2.43 -10.54 -14.44
CA PRO A 30 2.26 -11.94 -14.08
C PRO A 30 2.39 -12.12 -12.57
N VAL A 31 1.69 -13.10 -11.99
CA VAL A 31 1.60 -13.31 -10.53
C VAL A 31 2.97 -13.31 -9.85
N TYR A 32 3.99 -13.95 -10.42
CA TYR A 32 5.33 -13.99 -9.82
C TYR A 32 5.97 -12.59 -9.69
N ALA A 33 5.73 -11.70 -10.66
CA ALA A 33 6.29 -10.35 -10.66
C ALA A 33 5.52 -9.45 -9.69
N HIS A 34 4.19 -9.62 -9.64
CA HIS A 34 3.35 -8.97 -8.63
C HIS A 34 3.79 -9.35 -7.21
N GLU A 35 3.91 -10.65 -6.91
CA GLU A 35 4.27 -11.12 -5.58
C GLU A 35 5.65 -10.62 -5.15
N ALA A 36 6.64 -10.62 -6.06
CA ALA A 36 7.95 -10.05 -5.78
C ALA A 36 7.90 -8.54 -5.48
N LEU A 37 7.05 -7.80 -6.21
CA LEU A 37 6.84 -6.37 -5.98
C LEU A 37 6.14 -6.13 -4.63
N ALA A 38 5.08 -6.87 -4.33
CA ALA A 38 4.33 -6.75 -3.08
C ALA A 38 5.19 -7.10 -1.86
N GLU A 39 5.99 -8.17 -1.94
CA GLU A 39 6.94 -8.54 -0.88
C GLU A 39 7.99 -7.44 -0.66
N SER A 40 8.58 -6.95 -1.76
CA SER A 40 9.57 -5.87 -1.71
C SER A 40 9.00 -4.59 -1.08
N HIS A 41 7.77 -4.23 -1.46
CA HIS A 41 7.07 -3.09 -0.90
C HIS A 41 6.83 -3.25 0.61
N LEU A 42 6.33 -4.41 1.07
CA LEU A 42 6.12 -4.66 2.49
C LEU A 42 7.44 -4.58 3.28
N ARG A 43 8.52 -5.13 2.74
CA ARG A 43 9.85 -5.03 3.37
C ARG A 43 10.32 -3.57 3.47
N PHE A 44 10.14 -2.79 2.40
CA PHE A 44 10.51 -1.38 2.38
C PHE A 44 9.68 -0.54 3.37
N ALA A 45 8.37 -0.80 3.44
CA ALA A 45 7.44 -0.07 4.30
C ALA A 45 7.70 -0.33 5.81
N SER A 46 8.58 -1.25 6.16
CA SER A 46 8.86 -1.63 7.54
C SER A 46 10.24 -1.13 8.00
N HIS A 47 10.27 -0.21 8.97
CA HIS A 47 11.53 0.38 9.47
C HIS A 47 12.55 -0.64 10.00
N SER A 48 12.08 -1.65 10.75
CA SER A 48 12.92 -2.70 11.36
C SER A 48 12.95 -4.01 10.55
N GLY A 49 12.27 -4.05 9.40
CA GLY A 49 11.92 -5.28 8.71
C GLY A 49 10.87 -6.15 9.44
N TYR A 50 10.36 -7.15 8.71
CA TYR A 50 9.47 -8.18 9.25
C TYR A 50 10.24 -9.45 9.56
N ARG A 51 9.85 -10.14 10.63
CA ARG A 51 10.18 -11.56 10.77
C ARG A 51 9.58 -12.35 9.61
N PRO A 52 10.22 -13.46 9.16
CA PRO A 52 9.78 -14.19 7.98
C PRO A 52 8.32 -14.66 8.02
N ASP A 53 7.86 -15.17 9.17
CA ASP A 53 6.50 -15.65 9.35
C ASP A 53 5.46 -14.51 9.36
N VAL A 54 5.84 -13.36 9.92
CA VAL A 54 5.00 -12.16 9.93
C VAL A 54 4.87 -11.58 8.51
N LEU A 55 5.96 -11.54 7.76
CA LEU A 55 5.92 -11.11 6.35
C LEU A 55 5.03 -12.04 5.51
N ALA A 56 5.18 -13.35 5.69
CA ALA A 56 4.36 -14.32 4.97
C ALA A 56 2.88 -14.11 5.25
N ALA A 57 2.50 -13.90 6.51
CA ALA A 57 1.12 -13.63 6.91
C ALA A 57 0.56 -12.32 6.31
N HIS A 58 1.38 -11.25 6.22
CA HIS A 58 0.96 -10.00 5.59
C HIS A 58 0.90 -10.07 4.06
N LEU A 59 1.71 -10.93 3.44
CA LEU A 59 1.73 -11.12 2.00
C LEU A 59 0.60 -12.05 1.53
N ASP A 60 0.17 -13.00 2.37
CA ASP A 60 -0.80 -14.04 2.04
C ASP A 60 -2.08 -13.53 1.33
N PRO A 61 -2.73 -12.45 1.79
CA PRO A 61 -3.93 -11.92 1.11
C PRO A 61 -3.70 -11.38 -0.30
N TRP A 62 -2.44 -11.11 -0.66
CA TRP A 62 -2.04 -10.51 -1.93
C TRP A 62 -1.49 -11.54 -2.93
N ARG A 63 -1.43 -12.82 -2.56
CA ARG A 63 -0.90 -13.88 -3.42
C ARG A 63 -1.90 -14.36 -4.46
N GLY A 64 -1.37 -14.94 -5.53
CA GLY A 64 -2.17 -15.50 -6.61
C GLY A 64 -2.91 -14.46 -7.44
N GLU A 65 -3.77 -14.94 -8.34
CA GLU A 65 -4.48 -14.10 -9.30
C GLU A 65 -5.50 -13.17 -8.61
N GLU A 66 -6.24 -13.70 -7.63
CA GLU A 66 -7.23 -12.92 -6.88
C GLU A 66 -6.57 -11.87 -5.98
N GLY A 67 -5.49 -12.24 -5.30
CA GLY A 67 -4.69 -11.33 -4.47
C GLY A 67 -4.08 -10.20 -5.29
N ARG A 68 -3.53 -10.50 -6.49
CA ARG A 68 -3.06 -9.49 -7.44
C ARG A 68 -4.15 -8.50 -7.80
N ALA A 69 -5.31 -9.01 -8.21
CA ALA A 69 -6.44 -8.18 -8.61
C ALA A 69 -6.94 -7.31 -7.44
N ALA A 70 -6.98 -7.86 -6.23
CA ALA A 70 -7.35 -7.14 -5.02
C ALA A 70 -6.34 -6.04 -4.67
N TYR A 71 -5.04 -6.34 -4.77
CA TYR A 71 -3.98 -5.40 -4.47
C TYR A 71 -4.07 -4.14 -5.33
N TYR A 72 -4.29 -4.26 -6.64
CA TYR A 72 -4.40 -3.07 -7.50
C TYR A 72 -5.76 -2.38 -7.44
N ARG A 73 -6.83 -3.13 -7.16
CA ARG A 73 -8.17 -2.56 -6.94
C ARG A 73 -8.18 -1.55 -5.79
N GLN A 74 -7.52 -1.83 -4.67
CA GLN A 74 -7.47 -0.87 -3.56
C GLN A 74 -6.78 0.46 -3.97
N TYR A 75 -5.71 0.43 -4.76
CA TYR A 75 -5.06 1.65 -5.23
C TYR A 75 -5.98 2.53 -6.09
N ARG A 76 -6.88 1.90 -6.86
CA ARG A 76 -7.90 2.64 -7.65
C ARG A 76 -9.02 3.22 -6.80
N GLN A 77 -9.25 2.68 -5.61
CA GLN A 77 -10.29 3.13 -4.68
C GLN A 77 -9.80 4.22 -3.72
N LEU A 78 -8.48 4.45 -3.64
CA LEU A 78 -7.88 5.46 -2.78
C LEU A 78 -7.93 6.84 -3.47
N GLU A 79 -8.81 7.71 -2.98
CA GLU A 79 -8.95 9.09 -3.41
C GLU A 79 -8.53 10.05 -2.30
N GLN A 80 -7.79 11.10 -2.63
CA GLN A 80 -7.38 12.12 -1.65
C GLN A 80 -8.59 12.81 -1.00
N ALA A 81 -9.67 13.00 -1.77
CA ALA A 81 -10.92 13.57 -1.27
C ALA A 81 -11.49 12.77 -0.09
N ALA A 82 -11.24 11.46 -0.03
CA ALA A 82 -11.65 10.61 1.08
C ALA A 82 -10.89 10.90 2.38
N THR A 83 -9.76 11.63 2.33
CA THR A 83 -8.99 12.06 3.51
C THR A 83 -9.11 13.57 3.79
N ASP A 84 -9.30 14.39 2.76
CA ASP A 84 -9.35 15.85 2.88
C ASP A 84 -10.44 16.32 3.85
N GLU A 85 -11.59 15.63 3.88
CA GLU A 85 -12.74 15.97 4.73
C GLU A 85 -12.38 16.03 6.21
N PHE A 86 -11.56 15.11 6.71
CA PHE A 86 -11.23 15.02 8.14
C PHE A 86 -9.77 15.36 8.45
N GLN A 87 -8.91 15.57 7.45
CA GLN A 87 -7.49 15.91 7.67
C GLN A 87 -7.31 17.13 8.58
N HIS A 88 -8.15 18.15 8.44
CA HIS A 88 -8.10 19.36 9.27
C HIS A 88 -8.44 19.09 10.76
N LEU A 89 -9.13 18.00 11.06
CA LEU A 89 -9.50 17.61 12.42
C LEU A 89 -8.37 16.91 13.18
N LEU A 90 -7.35 16.40 12.47
CA LEU A 90 -6.22 15.70 13.11
C LEU A 90 -5.51 16.56 14.17
N GLY A 91 -5.41 17.87 13.95
CA GLY A 91 -4.82 18.81 14.92
C GLY A 91 -5.65 19.04 16.18
N SER A 92 -6.91 18.58 16.22
CA SER A 92 -7.79 18.67 17.38
C SER A 92 -7.84 17.40 18.23
N VAL A 93 -7.15 16.33 17.80
CA VAL A 93 -7.09 15.06 18.53
C VAL A 93 -6.27 15.24 19.81
N PRO A 94 -6.85 15.06 21.02
CA PRO A 94 -6.18 15.37 22.28
C PRO A 94 -5.28 14.25 22.81
N VAL A 95 -5.12 13.18 22.05
CA VAL A 95 -4.25 12.05 22.40
C VAL A 95 -2.93 12.13 21.60
N PRO A 96 -1.78 11.78 22.22
CA PRO A 96 -0.52 11.62 21.51
C PRO A 96 -0.57 10.55 20.41
#